data_AF-A0A5L4F3X5-F1
#
_entry.id   AF-A0A5L4F3X5-F1
#
_cell.length_a   1.000
_cell.length_b   1.000
_cell.length_c   1.000
_cell.angle_alpha   90.00
_cell.angle_beta   90.00
_cell.angle_gamma   90.00
#
_symmetry.space_group_name_H-M   'P 1'
#
loop_
_entity.id
_entity.type
_entity.pdbx_description
1 polymer ?
#
loop_
_entity_poly.entity_id
_entity_poly.type
_entity_poly.pdbx_seq_one_letter_code
_entity_poly.pdbx_strand_id
1 'polypeptide(L)'
;MAFDKEKSLRVKYLRNLEKFANSAINGLKKEDFDQQKFQERMLKNSKFFKENEAVFLNSSYARNLESFVNACLDFKRSKEDLLSLANALDKQKKQSGKKEKHKNYLKDFND
;
A
#
# COMPACT_ATOMS: atom_id res chain seq x y z
N MET A 1 19.21 -8.43 -18.66
CA MET A 1 19.63 -7.13 -18.08
C MET A 1 18.48 -6.11 -17.97
N ALA A 2 17.57 -5.96 -18.94
CA ALA A 2 16.44 -5.02 -18.82
C ALA A 2 15.34 -5.48 -17.82
N PHE A 3 15.03 -6.78 -17.79
CA PHE A 3 14.00 -7.36 -16.93
C PHE A 3 14.26 -7.15 -15.42
N ASP A 4 15.51 -7.30 -14.99
CA ASP A 4 15.91 -7.12 -13.59
C ASP A 4 15.81 -5.65 -13.13
N LYS A 5 16.02 -4.71 -14.05
CA LYS A 5 15.90 -3.26 -13.78
C LYS A 5 14.43 -2.88 -13.57
N GLU A 6 13.54 -3.33 -14.45
CA GLU A 6 12.09 -3.09 -14.33
C GLU A 6 11.53 -3.71 -13.05
N LYS A 7 11.91 -4.96 -12.74
CA LYS A 7 11.51 -5.63 -11.49
C LYS A 7 11.99 -4.87 -10.26
N SER A 8 13.23 -4.37 -10.28
CA SER A 8 13.80 -3.60 -9.16
C SER A 8 13.10 -2.26 -8.97
N LEU A 9 12.80 -1.54 -10.05
CA LEU A 9 12.01 -0.30 -10.01
C LEU A 9 10.62 -0.56 -9.44
N ARG A 10 9.98 -1.65 -9.84
CA ARG A 10 8.67 -2.03 -9.35
C ARG A 10 8.65 -2.36 -7.86
N VAL A 11 9.64 -3.11 -7.38
CA VAL A 11 9.78 -3.39 -5.94
C VAL A 11 10.04 -2.11 -5.15
N LYS A 12 10.88 -1.20 -5.67
CA LYS A 12 11.15 0.10 -5.05
C LYS A 12 9.88 0.96 -4.97
N TYR A 13 9.13 1.04 -6.05
CA TYR A 13 7.86 1.77 -6.10
C TYR A 13 6.84 1.20 -5.11
N LEU A 14 6.64 -0.12 -5.09
CA LEU A 14 5.74 -0.77 -4.15
C LEU A 14 6.14 -0.51 -2.69
N ARG A 15 7.44 -0.56 -2.38
CA ARG A 15 7.95 -0.20 -1.04
C ARG A 15 7.67 1.25 -0.67
N ASN A 16 7.79 2.18 -1.62
CA ASN A 16 7.47 3.58 -1.39
C ASN A 16 5.97 3.78 -1.14
N LEU A 17 5.11 3.11 -1.92
CA LEU A 17 3.67 3.10 -1.70
C LEU A 17 3.31 2.55 -0.32
N GLU A 18 3.91 1.43 0.11
CA GLU A 18 3.64 0.86 1.44
C GLU A 18 4.13 1.78 2.56
N LYS A 19 5.31 2.40 2.41
CA LYS A 19 5.81 3.38 3.39
C LYS A 19 4.87 4.57 3.52
N PHE A 20 4.40 5.12 2.40
CA PHE A 20 3.43 6.20 2.42
C PHE A 20 2.14 5.77 3.09
N ALA A 21 1.57 4.64 2.66
CA ALA A 21 0.30 4.14 3.18
C ALA A 21 0.37 3.90 4.70
N ASN A 22 1.44 3.31 5.21
CA ASN A 22 1.64 3.15 6.65
C ASN A 22 1.67 4.50 7.39
N SER A 23 2.36 5.50 6.83
CA SER A 23 2.40 6.85 7.41
C SER A 23 1.02 7.51 7.40
N ALA A 24 0.26 7.35 6.31
CA ALA A 24 -1.11 7.86 6.18
C ALA A 24 -2.05 7.20 7.18
N ILE A 25 -2.04 5.87 7.26
CA ILE A 25 -2.87 5.10 8.20
C ILE A 25 -2.58 5.52 9.64
N ASN A 26 -1.30 5.64 10.01
CA ASN A 26 -0.92 6.08 11.35
C ASN A 26 -1.35 7.52 11.62
N GLY A 27 -1.34 8.40 10.62
CA GLY A 27 -1.86 9.76 10.73
C GLY A 27 -3.37 9.78 10.95
N LEU A 28 -4.13 9.01 10.18
CA LEU A 28 -5.59 8.92 10.26
C LEU A 28 -6.08 8.32 11.59
N LYS A 29 -5.31 7.41 12.18
CA LYS A 29 -5.64 6.74 13.45
C LYS A 29 -5.29 7.57 14.69
N LYS A 30 -4.70 8.76 14.54
CA LYS A 30 -4.45 9.64 15.69
C LYS A 30 -5.78 10.13 16.28
N GLU A 31 -5.82 10.16 17.61
CA GLU A 31 -6.91 10.76 18.38
C GLU A 31 -6.99 12.26 18.13
N ASP A 32 -5.85 12.95 18.20
CA ASP A 32 -5.68 14.36 17.83
C ASP A 32 -5.44 14.51 16.31
N PHE A 33 -6.42 14.08 15.51
CA PHE A 33 -6.31 14.18 14.05
C PHE A 33 -6.47 15.63 13.60
N ASP A 34 -5.39 16.18 13.03
CA ASP A 34 -5.34 17.51 12.44
C ASP A 34 -5.22 17.36 10.91
N GLN A 35 -6.25 17.80 10.20
CA GLN A 35 -6.33 17.67 8.75
C GLN A 35 -5.20 18.42 8.04
N GLN A 36 -4.85 19.62 8.50
CA GLN A 36 -3.81 20.43 7.87
C GLN A 36 -2.44 19.75 8.02
N LYS A 37 -2.09 19.33 9.24
CA LYS A 37 -0.83 18.60 9.51
C LYS A 37 -0.79 17.26 8.76
N PHE A 38 -1.93 16.60 8.60
CA PHE A 38 -2.04 15.39 7.79
C PHE A 38 -1.69 15.68 6.32
N GLN A 39 -2.32 16.70 5.71
CA GLN A 39 -2.07 17.09 4.33
C GLN A 39 -0.60 17.48 4.09
N GLU A 40 -0.01 18.27 4.98
CA GLU A 40 1.42 18.63 4.91
C GLU A 40 2.33 17.39 4.94
N ARG A 41 2.01 16.43 5.80
CA ARG A 41 2.74 15.15 5.87
C ARG A 41 2.56 14.34 4.59
N MET A 42 1.35 14.29 4.02
CA MET A 42 1.09 13.57 2.77
C MET A 42 1.88 14.20 1.61
N LEU A 43 1.89 15.53 1.49
CA LEU A 43 2.70 16.24 0.50
C LEU A 43 4.19 15.96 0.67
N LYS A 44 4.71 15.98 1.91
CA LYS A 44 6.12 15.68 2.18
C LYS A 44 6.48 14.25 1.79
N ASN A 45 5.60 13.29 2.10
CA ASN A 45 5.80 11.89 1.74
C ASN A 45 5.64 11.63 0.23
N SER A 46 4.85 12.43 -0.48
CA SER A 46 4.67 12.27 -1.93
C SER A 46 5.97 12.49 -2.72
N LYS A 47 6.94 13.22 -2.14
CA LYS A 47 8.24 13.49 -2.77
C LYS A 47 9.03 12.21 -3.05
N PHE A 48 8.77 11.11 -2.33
CA PHE A 48 9.39 9.80 -2.60
C PHE A 48 8.99 9.20 -3.96
N PHE A 49 7.94 9.72 -4.60
CA PHE A 49 7.44 9.24 -5.89
C PHE A 49 8.01 10.02 -7.08
N LYS A 50 8.59 11.21 -6.89
CA LYS A 50 9.03 12.11 -7.99
C LYS A 50 10.10 11.54 -8.93
N GLU A 51 10.79 10.48 -8.54
CA GLU A 51 11.85 9.85 -9.34
C GLU A 51 11.50 8.46 -9.86
N ASN A 52 10.29 7.96 -9.61
CA ASN A 52 9.91 6.62 -10.06
C ASN A 52 8.91 6.77 -11.20
N GLU A 53 9.34 6.41 -12.41
CA GLU A 53 8.45 6.21 -13.55
C GLU A 53 7.25 5.35 -13.12
N ALA A 54 6.07 5.68 -13.65
CA ALA A 54 4.85 4.91 -13.42
C ALA A 54 5.09 3.46 -13.84
N VAL A 55 5.36 2.59 -12.87
CA VAL A 55 5.61 1.18 -13.09
C VAL A 55 4.30 0.42 -13.18
N PHE A 56 4.21 -0.55 -14.09
CA PHE A 56 3.02 -1.38 -14.22
C PHE A 56 2.78 -2.20 -12.94
N LEU A 57 1.55 -2.12 -12.39
CA LEU A 57 1.15 -2.80 -11.17
C LEU A 57 0.30 -4.04 -11.48
N ASN A 58 0.93 -5.20 -11.56
CA ASN A 58 0.30 -6.47 -11.98
C ASN A 58 -0.59 -7.12 -10.89
N SER A 59 -0.64 -6.55 -9.68
CA SER A 59 -1.42 -7.11 -8.56
C SER A 59 -2.54 -6.15 -8.19
N SER A 60 -3.73 -6.69 -7.91
CA SER A 60 -4.85 -5.93 -7.38
C SER A 60 -4.50 -5.25 -6.05
N TYR A 61 -3.59 -5.81 -5.25
CA TYR A 61 -3.12 -5.15 -4.02
C TYR A 61 -2.31 -3.90 -4.33
N ALA A 62 -1.37 -4.00 -5.26
CA ALA A 62 -0.55 -2.86 -5.65
C ALA A 62 -1.40 -1.71 -6.23
N ARG A 63 -2.38 -2.03 -7.08
CA ARG A 63 -3.32 -1.04 -7.63
C ARG A 63 -4.19 -0.38 -6.56
N ASN A 64 -4.72 -1.16 -5.61
CA ASN A 64 -5.51 -0.60 -4.51
C ASN A 64 -4.66 0.24 -3.56
N LEU A 65 -3.41 -0.15 -3.33
CA LEU A 65 -2.44 0.63 -2.56
C LEU A 65 -2.16 1.99 -3.21
N GLU A 66 -1.91 2.01 -4.52
CA GLU A 66 -1.75 3.25 -5.29
C GLU A 66 -3.01 4.12 -5.25
N SER A 67 -4.18 3.52 -5.43
CA SER A 67 -5.46 4.23 -5.34
C SER A 67 -5.68 4.88 -3.97
N PHE A 68 -5.29 4.22 -2.88
CA PHE A 68 -5.35 4.79 -1.53
C PHE A 68 -4.38 5.96 -1.35
N VAL A 69 -3.13 5.82 -1.83
CA VAL A 69 -2.15 6.91 -1.80
C VAL A 69 -2.68 8.13 -2.56
N ASN A 70 -3.24 7.92 -3.75
CA ASN A 70 -3.85 9.00 -4.55
C ASN A 70 -5.04 9.64 -3.82
N ALA A 71 -5.89 8.85 -3.17
CA ALA A 71 -7.00 9.39 -2.37
C ALA A 71 -6.51 10.25 -1.19
N CYS A 72 -5.38 9.88 -0.55
CA CYS A 72 -4.76 10.70 0.50
C CYS A 72 -4.17 12.01 -0.04
N LEU A 73 -3.79 12.07 -1.32
CA LEU A 73 -3.20 13.26 -1.97
C LEU A 73 -4.22 14.15 -2.67
N ASP A 74 -5.41 13.64 -2.97
CA ASP A 74 -6.48 14.42 -3.59
C ASP A 74 -7.11 15.42 -2.61
N PHE A 75 -6.97 15.21 -1.31
CA PHE A 75 -7.46 16.08 -0.23
C PHE A 75 -8.96 16.38 -0.22
N LYS A 76 -9.74 15.78 -1.12
CA LYS A 76 -11.21 15.91 -1.18
C LYS A 76 -11.94 14.88 -0.31
N ARG A 77 -11.24 13.86 0.17
CA ARG A 77 -11.82 12.74 0.93
C ARG A 77 -11.81 13.03 2.43
N SER A 78 -12.90 12.67 3.10
CA SER A 78 -13.01 12.74 4.55
C SER A 78 -12.11 11.71 5.24
N LYS A 79 -11.79 11.95 6.51
CA LYS A 79 -11.04 11.01 7.37
C LYS A 79 -11.66 9.60 7.34
N GLU A 80 -12.99 9.52 7.42
CA GLU A 80 -13.76 8.27 7.45
C GLU A 80 -13.67 7.48 6.13
N ASP A 81 -13.73 8.17 4.99
CA ASP A 81 -13.50 7.57 3.67
C ASP A 81 -12.09 6.96 3.59
N LEU A 82 -11.08 7.74 4.01
CA LEU A 82 -9.69 7.29 3.98
C LEU A 82 -9.45 6.11 4.93
N LEU A 83 -10.07 6.11 6.12
CA LEU A 83 -10.02 4.98 7.04
C LEU A 83 -10.71 3.74 6.46
N SER A 84 -11.83 3.91 5.76
CA SER A 84 -12.54 2.83 5.09
C SER A 84 -11.67 2.18 4.00
N LEU A 85 -11.01 2.99 3.18
CA LEU A 85 -10.05 2.51 2.18
C LEU A 85 -8.86 1.79 2.82
N ALA A 86 -8.30 2.35 3.90
CA ALA A 86 -7.22 1.73 4.65
C ALA A 86 -7.61 0.35 5.22
N ASN A 87 -8.81 0.22 5.76
CA ASN A 87 -9.33 -1.04 6.31
C ASN A 87 -9.54 -2.08 5.20
N ALA A 88 -10.05 -1.67 4.04
CA ALA A 88 -10.18 -2.56 2.88
C ALA A 88 -8.80 -3.08 2.41
N LEU A 89 -7.79 -2.21 2.40
CA LEU A 89 -6.41 -2.54 2.06
C LEU A 89 -5.80 -3.57 3.02
N ASP A 90 -5.97 -3.36 4.33
CA ASP A 90 -5.51 -4.30 5.36
C ASP A 90 -6.18 -5.68 5.24
N LYS A 91 -7.50 -5.70 5.00
CA LYS A 91 -8.26 -6.93 4.75
C LYS A 91 -7.71 -7.69 3.54
N GLN A 92 -7.43 -6.99 2.45
CA GLN A 92 -6.89 -7.60 1.23
C GLN A 92 -5.46 -8.13 1.42
N LYS A 93 -4.62 -7.42 2.20
CA LYS A 93 -3.27 -7.88 2.57
C LYS A 93 -3.34 -9.19 3.34
N LYS A 94 -4.22 -9.25 4.35
CA LYS A 94 -4.44 -10.45 5.19
C LYS A 94 -4.99 -11.63 4.39
N GLN A 95 -5.90 -11.40 3.44
CA GLN A 95 -6.44 -12.46 2.57
C GLN A 95 -5.37 -13.03 1.63
N SER A 96 -4.48 -12.16 1.10
CA SER A 96 -3.41 -12.58 0.20
C SER A 96 -2.38 -13.47 0.90
N GLY A 97 -2.12 -13.24 2.20
CA GLY A 97 -1.21 -14.06 3.02
C GLY A 97 -1.80 -15.39 3.53
N LYS A 98 -3.13 -15.60 3.47
CA LYS A 98 -3.78 -16.83 3.95
C LYS A 98 -3.80 -17.98 2.94
N LYS A 99 -3.31 -17.79 1.72
CA LYS A 99 -3.32 -18.83 0.68
C LYS A 99 -2.20 -19.87 0.78
N GLU A 100 -1.27 -19.75 1.73
CA GLU A 100 -0.07 -20.60 1.80
C GLU A 100 0.08 -21.33 3.15
N LYS A 101 -0.99 -21.98 3.63
CA LYS A 101 -0.86 -22.96 4.74
C LYS A 101 -1.45 -24.34 4.45
N HIS A 102 -2.21 -24.51 3.38
CA HIS A 102 -2.83 -25.80 3.01
C HIS A 102 -2.08 -26.55 1.90
N LYS A 103 -0.74 -26.54 1.90
CA LYS A 103 0.06 -27.44 1.03
C LYS A 103 1.02 -28.37 1.78
N ASN A 104 1.09 -28.30 3.12
CA ASN A 104 1.95 -29.17 3.91
C ASN A 104 1.25 -30.39 4.54
N TYR A 105 -0.08 -30.50 4.46
CA TYR A 105 -0.81 -31.63 5.06
C TYR A 105 -0.89 -32.88 4.18
N LEU A 106 -0.40 -32.84 2.94
CA LEU A 106 -0.47 -33.98 2.00
C LEU A 106 0.87 -34.68 1.78
N LYS A 107 1.91 -34.34 2.55
CA LYS A 107 3.26 -34.92 2.41
C LYS A 107 3.58 -36.02 3.42
N ASP A 108 2.69 -36.28 4.39
CA ASP A 108 2.87 -37.27 5.46
C ASP A 108 1.96 -38.50 5.31
N PHE A 109 1.48 -38.81 4.10
CA PHE A 109 0.61 -39.98 3.83
C PHE A 109 1.22 -41.00 2.86
N ASN A 110 2.54 -41.07 2.78
CA ASN A 110 3.22 -42.07 1.97
C ASN A 110 4.49 -42.55 2.69
N ASP A 111 4.29 -43.19 3.85
CA ASP A 111 5.22 -44.17 4.42
C ASP A 111 4.62 -45.57 4.18
#